data_AF-Q1PQB9-F1
#
_entry.id   AF-Q1PQB9-F1
#
_cell.length_a   1.000
_cell.length_b   1.000
_cell.length_c   1.000
_cell.angle_alpha   90.00
_cell.angle_beta   90.00
_cell.angle_gamma   90.00
#
_symmetry.space_group_name_H-M   'P 1'
#
loop_
_entity.id
_entity.type
_entity.pdbx_description
1 polymer ?
#
loop_
_entity_poly.entity_id
_entity_poly.type
_entity_poly.pdbx_seq_one_letter_code
_entity_poly.pdbx_strand_id
1 'polypeptide(L)'
;CKASQSLPKLHGNVIVLGAGDTAFDCATSALRCGARRVFVVFRKGSSGIRAVPEEVELAREERCEMLPYLSPRKVCIKDGLITGMEFCRTEQNEQDEWVEDEDQTVRLKANFVISAFGSGLQDPDVREALSPLKFRGELPVVDRTTMQSSLPQVFIGGDLAGVANTTVESVNDGKVAAWSIHCHLQDLPLDTPAALPLFYTDIDSVDISVEMCGLKFENPFGLASAPPTTSTAMIRRAFEQGWGFVVTKTFGLDKDLVTNVSPRIVRGTTSGYKYGPQQGCFLNIELISEKRAEYWLRSIGELKRDFPEKIVIASIMCSFNEADWTELSIKAEASGADALELNLSCP
;
A
#
# COMPACT_ATOMS: atom_id res chain seq x y z
N CYS A 1 -13.69 -25.59 20.93
CA CYS A 1 -12.29 -26.02 20.72
C CYS A 1 -11.71 -26.54 22.03
N LYS A 2 -11.27 -27.81 22.07
CA LYS A 2 -10.69 -28.41 23.28
C LYS A 2 -9.37 -27.73 23.61
N ALA A 3 -9.37 -26.95 24.69
CA ALA A 3 -8.17 -26.52 25.39
C ALA A 3 -7.55 -27.75 26.09
N SER A 4 -6.54 -28.37 25.48
CA SER A 4 -5.64 -29.31 26.19
C SER A 4 -4.31 -29.63 25.49
N GLN A 5 -3.87 -28.87 24.48
CA GLN A 5 -2.51 -29.07 23.97
C GLN A 5 -1.54 -28.35 24.89
N SER A 6 -0.81 -29.13 25.69
CA SER A 6 0.32 -28.62 26.46
C SER A 6 1.40 -28.14 25.52
N LEU A 7 2.03 -27.01 25.83
CA LEU A 7 3.19 -26.51 25.08
C LEU A 7 4.28 -27.60 24.98
N PRO A 8 4.96 -27.72 23.82
CA PRO A 8 6.16 -28.54 23.71
C PRO A 8 7.17 -28.18 24.80
N LYS A 9 7.84 -29.19 25.36
CA LYS A 9 8.84 -29.02 26.41
C LYS A 9 10.24 -29.21 25.83
N LEU A 10 10.89 -28.12 25.45
CA LEU A 10 12.21 -28.12 24.78
C LEU A 10 13.35 -27.81 25.75
N HIS A 11 13.44 -28.52 26.89
CA HIS A 11 14.46 -28.25 27.90
C HIS A 11 15.88 -28.61 27.44
N GLY A 12 16.75 -27.61 27.37
CA GLY A 12 18.15 -27.80 27.00
C GLY A 12 18.56 -26.94 25.81
N ASN A 13 19.46 -27.46 24.99
CA ASN A 13 19.97 -26.76 23.81
C ASN A 13 19.18 -27.17 22.56
N VAL A 14 18.74 -26.20 21.78
CA VAL A 14 18.00 -26.42 20.51
C VAL A 14 18.86 -25.94 19.35
N ILE A 15 18.98 -26.77 18.31
CA ILE A 15 19.54 -26.38 17.02
C ILE A 15 18.38 -26.15 16.05
N VAL A 16 18.35 -25.00 15.39
CA VAL A 16 17.44 -24.70 14.29
C VAL A 16 18.25 -24.61 13.00
N LEU A 17 17.89 -25.40 12.00
CA LEU A 17 18.60 -25.47 10.72
C LEU A 17 17.88 -24.62 9.67
N GLY A 18 18.48 -23.51 9.26
CA GLY A 18 17.89 -22.63 8.25
C GLY A 18 18.25 -21.16 8.46
N ALA A 19 17.87 -20.33 7.48
CA ALA A 19 18.11 -18.88 7.49
C ALA A 19 17.00 -18.09 6.80
N GLY A 20 15.78 -18.62 6.75
CA GLY A 20 14.58 -17.87 6.33
C GLY A 20 13.66 -17.65 7.53
N ASP A 21 12.53 -16.97 7.32
CA ASP A 21 11.58 -16.58 8.37
C ASP A 21 11.22 -17.75 9.28
N THR A 22 10.88 -18.90 8.70
CA THR A 22 10.58 -20.15 9.45
C THR A 22 11.66 -20.52 10.48
N ALA A 23 12.94 -20.31 10.17
CA ALA A 23 14.03 -20.65 11.07
C ALA A 23 14.10 -19.69 12.26
N PHE A 24 13.88 -18.39 12.04
CA PHE A 24 13.90 -17.38 13.10
C PHE A 24 12.67 -17.51 14.00
N ASP A 25 11.49 -17.74 13.43
CA ASP A 25 10.26 -18.08 14.16
C ASP A 25 10.43 -19.35 15.00
N CYS A 26 11.02 -20.41 14.45
CA CYS A 26 11.31 -21.63 15.21
C CYS A 26 12.26 -21.35 16.38
N ALA A 27 13.24 -20.45 16.19
CA ALA A 27 14.21 -20.12 17.21
C ALA A 27 13.59 -19.37 18.40
N THR A 28 12.83 -18.31 18.13
CA THR A 28 12.14 -17.53 19.17
C THR A 28 11.01 -18.34 19.83
N SER A 29 10.33 -19.20 19.07
CA SER A 29 9.31 -20.14 19.59
C SER A 29 9.92 -21.21 20.50
N ALA A 30 11.12 -21.70 20.19
CA ALA A 30 11.80 -22.67 21.03
C ALA A 30 12.11 -22.11 22.44
N LEU A 31 12.42 -20.82 22.55
CA LEU A 31 12.58 -20.14 23.84
C LEU A 31 11.29 -20.16 24.67
N ARG A 32 10.12 -19.91 24.04
CA ARG A 32 8.81 -20.02 24.73
C ARG A 32 8.51 -21.45 25.19
N CYS A 33 9.07 -22.45 24.52
CA CYS A 33 8.96 -23.86 24.91
C CYS A 33 9.95 -24.27 26.02
N GLY A 34 10.70 -23.32 26.60
CA GLY A 34 11.61 -23.55 27.72
C GLY A 34 13.04 -23.97 27.31
N ALA A 35 13.43 -23.69 26.06
CA ALA A 35 14.82 -23.85 25.64
C ALA A 35 15.75 -22.97 26.46
N ARG A 36 16.88 -23.54 26.88
CA ARG A 36 17.91 -22.83 27.64
C ARG A 36 18.81 -22.00 26.71
N ARG A 37 19.05 -22.51 25.51
CA ARG A 37 19.89 -21.89 24.48
C ARG A 37 19.45 -22.38 23.10
N VAL A 38 19.42 -21.47 22.14
CA VAL A 38 19.03 -21.77 20.76
C VAL A 38 20.16 -21.38 19.82
N PHE A 39 20.52 -22.28 18.92
CA PHE A 39 21.51 -22.07 17.87
C PHE A 39 20.81 -22.08 16.52
N VAL A 40 20.86 -20.98 15.79
CA VAL A 40 20.41 -20.88 14.39
C VAL A 40 21.61 -21.17 13.50
N VAL A 41 21.58 -22.31 12.83
CA VAL A 41 22.69 -22.84 12.05
C VAL A 41 22.34 -22.79 10.57
N PHE A 42 23.26 -22.24 9.76
CA PHE A 42 23.02 -22.09 8.33
C PHE A 42 24.28 -22.29 7.51
N ARG A 43 24.10 -22.84 6.30
CA ARG A 43 25.18 -23.31 5.42
C ARG A 43 25.94 -22.21 4.68
N LYS A 44 25.52 -20.94 4.81
CA LYS A 44 26.15 -19.79 4.15
C LYS A 44 26.63 -18.78 5.19
N GLY A 45 27.25 -17.69 4.73
CA GLY A 45 27.56 -16.54 5.57
C GLY A 45 26.31 -15.77 6.00
N SER A 46 26.47 -14.81 6.91
CA SER A 46 25.37 -13.95 7.38
C SER A 46 24.73 -13.11 6.26
N SER A 47 25.49 -12.81 5.19
CA SER A 47 24.96 -12.18 3.97
C SER A 47 24.01 -13.09 3.18
N GLY A 48 24.01 -14.40 3.46
CA GLY A 48 23.12 -15.39 2.84
C GLY A 48 21.83 -15.65 3.62
N ILE A 49 21.55 -14.85 4.67
CA ILE A 49 20.26 -14.90 5.37
C ILE A 49 19.16 -14.37 4.43
N ARG A 50 18.07 -15.13 4.31
CA ARG A 50 16.92 -14.81 3.45
C ARG A 50 15.86 -14.00 4.19
N ALA A 51 15.78 -14.13 5.50
CA ALA A 51 14.86 -13.35 6.32
C ALA A 51 15.23 -11.86 6.30
N VAL A 52 14.24 -11.00 6.44
CA VAL A 52 14.45 -9.55 6.52
C VAL A 52 15.20 -9.18 7.82
N PRO A 53 16.01 -8.10 7.84
CA PRO A 53 16.82 -7.73 9.00
C PRO A 53 16.02 -7.60 10.31
N GLU A 54 14.77 -7.15 10.22
CA GLU A 54 13.86 -6.98 11.35
C GLU A 54 13.54 -8.33 12.01
N GLU A 55 13.33 -9.38 11.20
CA GLU A 55 13.07 -10.75 11.67
C GLU A 55 14.32 -11.36 12.34
N VAL A 56 15.49 -11.11 11.75
CA VAL A 56 16.77 -11.56 12.30
C VAL A 56 17.06 -10.90 13.65
N GLU A 57 16.70 -9.63 13.81
CA GLU A 57 16.97 -8.86 15.03
C GLU A 57 16.17 -9.38 16.22
N LEU A 58 14.92 -9.82 16.03
CA LEU A 58 14.12 -10.45 17.09
C LEU A 58 14.85 -11.64 17.74
N ALA A 59 15.43 -12.52 16.93
CA ALA A 59 16.20 -13.64 17.45
C ALA A 59 17.51 -13.20 18.13
N ARG A 60 18.16 -12.12 17.67
CA ARG A 60 19.39 -11.57 18.29
C ARG A 60 19.13 -10.96 19.66
N GLU A 61 18.07 -10.16 19.78
CA GLU A 61 17.66 -9.53 21.03
C GLU A 61 17.38 -10.58 22.11
N GLU A 62 16.79 -11.71 21.70
CA GLU A 62 16.53 -12.87 22.56
C GLU A 62 17.72 -13.82 22.75
N ARG A 63 18.91 -13.40 22.29
CA ARG A 63 20.19 -14.11 22.48
C ARG A 63 20.26 -15.48 21.80
N CYS A 64 19.55 -15.68 20.69
CA CYS A 64 19.80 -16.82 19.80
C CYS A 64 21.18 -16.67 19.15
N GLU A 65 21.95 -17.76 19.12
CA GLU A 65 23.28 -17.76 18.53
C GLU A 65 23.27 -18.14 17.06
N MET A 66 23.89 -17.30 16.24
CA MET A 66 23.97 -17.52 14.80
C MET A 66 25.30 -18.19 14.45
N LEU A 67 25.21 -19.39 13.89
CA LEU A 67 26.37 -20.18 13.48
C LEU A 67 26.37 -20.34 11.95
N PRO A 68 27.04 -19.42 11.23
CA PRO A 68 27.15 -19.48 9.78
C PRO A 68 28.12 -20.58 9.33
N TYR A 69 28.14 -20.85 8.03
CA TYR A 69 29.11 -21.72 7.36
C TYR A 69 29.13 -23.17 7.85
N LEU A 70 27.97 -23.72 8.25
CA LEU A 70 27.85 -25.09 8.74
C LEU A 70 26.81 -25.88 7.96
N SER A 71 27.24 -27.02 7.40
CA SER A 71 26.36 -27.98 6.74
C SER A 71 26.14 -29.21 7.63
N PRO A 72 24.90 -29.66 7.85
CA PRO A 72 24.58 -30.78 8.72
C PRO A 72 25.10 -32.11 8.14
N ARG A 73 25.74 -32.94 8.98
CA ARG A 73 26.23 -34.28 8.60
C ARG A 73 25.57 -35.42 9.35
N LYS A 74 25.55 -35.36 10.69
CA LYS A 74 25.06 -36.48 11.50
C LYS A 74 24.41 -36.02 12.79
N VAL A 75 23.23 -36.56 13.08
CA VAL A 75 22.61 -36.41 14.40
C VAL A 75 23.22 -37.44 15.36
N CYS A 76 23.81 -36.96 16.46
CA CYS A 76 24.40 -37.83 17.48
C CYS A 76 23.32 -38.30 18.46
N ILE A 77 23.03 -39.60 18.47
CA ILE A 77 22.03 -40.20 19.35
C ILE A 77 22.71 -41.10 20.39
N LYS A 78 22.27 -41.00 21.64
CA LYS A 78 22.66 -41.92 22.72
C LYS A 78 21.42 -42.22 23.56
N ASP A 79 21.19 -43.51 23.86
CA ASP A 79 20.06 -43.98 24.67
C ASP A 79 18.69 -43.47 24.16
N GLY A 80 18.54 -43.40 22.83
CA GLY A 80 17.32 -42.92 22.16
C GLY A 80 17.13 -41.40 22.17
N LEU A 81 18.06 -40.63 22.72
CA LEU A 81 17.99 -39.17 22.82
C LEU A 81 19.07 -38.50 21.97
N ILE A 82 18.72 -37.35 21.39
CA ILE A 82 19.70 -36.48 20.71
C ILE A 82 20.65 -35.90 21.77
N THR A 83 21.94 -36.02 21.52
CA THR A 83 23.02 -35.47 22.38
C THR A 83 23.85 -34.39 21.68
N GLY A 84 23.64 -34.23 20.38
CA GLY A 84 24.30 -33.22 19.56
C GLY A 84 24.14 -33.49 18.08
N MET A 85 24.80 -32.66 17.29
CA MET A 85 24.84 -32.76 15.84
C MET A 85 26.24 -32.43 15.34
N GLU A 86 26.71 -33.21 14.37
CA GLU A 86 27.96 -33.00 13.64
C GLU A 86 27.68 -32.25 12.35
N PHE A 87 28.58 -31.31 12.05
CA PHE A 87 28.58 -30.45 10.88
C PHE A 87 29.94 -30.50 10.22
N CYS A 88 29.99 -30.23 8.92
CA CYS A 88 31.21 -29.86 8.22
C CYS A 88 31.16 -28.36 7.88
N ARG A 89 32.32 -27.73 7.75
CA ARG A 89 32.41 -26.32 7.38
C ARG A 89 32.05 -26.16 5.91
N THR A 90 31.40 -25.05 5.57
CA THR A 90 31.19 -24.62 4.19
C THR A 90 31.96 -23.35 3.89
N GLU A 91 32.38 -23.17 2.65
CA GLU A 91 32.97 -21.93 2.16
C GLU A 91 32.63 -21.70 0.70
N GLN A 92 32.86 -20.48 0.23
CA GLN A 92 32.66 -20.12 -1.17
C GLN A 92 34.04 -20.06 -1.84
N ASN A 93 34.22 -20.81 -2.92
CA ASN A 93 35.48 -20.84 -3.67
C ASN A 93 35.61 -19.60 -4.58
N GLU A 94 36.73 -19.49 -5.30
CA GLU A 94 37.02 -18.37 -6.22
C GLU A 94 36.05 -18.30 -7.41
N GLN A 95 35.29 -19.37 -7.69
CA GLN A 95 34.29 -19.46 -8.76
C GLN A 95 32.87 -19.17 -8.24
N ASP A 96 32.73 -18.63 -7.04
CA ASP A 96 31.46 -18.38 -6.35
C ASP A 96 30.64 -19.65 -6.03
N GLU A 97 31.23 -20.83 -6.11
CA GLU A 97 30.59 -22.11 -5.78
C GLU A 97 30.74 -22.43 -4.30
N TRP A 98 29.71 -23.02 -3.70
CA TRP A 98 29.74 -23.44 -2.30
C TRP A 98 30.34 -24.84 -2.19
N VAL A 99 31.43 -24.96 -1.44
CA VAL A 99 32.13 -26.22 -1.17
C VAL A 99 31.99 -26.62 0.30
N GLU A 100 32.03 -27.93 0.56
CA GLU A 100 31.97 -28.53 1.89
C GLU A 100 33.34 -29.12 2.22
N ASP A 101 33.93 -28.72 3.35
CA ASP A 101 35.20 -29.24 3.84
C ASP A 101 34.94 -30.33 4.90
N GLU A 102 35.09 -31.59 4.49
CA GLU A 102 34.84 -32.77 5.33
C GLU A 102 35.88 -32.95 6.44
N ASP A 103 37.08 -32.37 6.30
CA ASP A 103 38.13 -32.44 7.32
C ASP A 103 37.85 -31.43 8.45
N GLN A 104 37.21 -30.31 8.12
CA GLN A 104 36.80 -29.29 9.08
C GLN A 104 35.43 -29.58 9.69
N THR A 105 35.42 -30.43 10.73
CA THR A 105 34.17 -30.81 11.42
C THR A 105 33.92 -30.03 12.71
N VAL A 106 32.64 -29.81 13.02
CA VAL A 106 32.17 -29.20 14.27
C VAL A 106 31.13 -30.11 14.89
N ARG A 107 31.26 -30.40 16.18
CA ARG A 107 30.23 -31.13 16.96
C ARG A 107 29.59 -30.21 17.98
N LEU A 108 28.31 -29.92 17.78
CA LEU A 108 27.53 -29.04 18.65
C LEU A 108 26.63 -29.87 19.58
N LYS A 109 26.70 -29.63 20.89
CA LYS A 109 25.84 -30.31 21.88
C LYS A 109 24.42 -29.75 21.85
N ALA A 110 23.45 -30.62 21.65
CA ALA A 110 22.03 -30.28 21.53
C ALA A 110 21.13 -31.40 22.05
N ASN A 111 19.93 -31.02 22.47
CA ASN A 111 18.87 -31.93 22.90
C ASN A 111 17.76 -32.05 21.86
N PHE A 112 17.59 -31.01 21.04
CA PHE A 112 16.58 -30.92 20.00
C PHE A 112 17.18 -30.36 18.71
N VAL A 113 16.66 -30.82 17.58
CA VAL A 113 17.00 -30.31 16.24
C VAL A 113 15.68 -30.00 15.54
N ILE A 114 15.55 -28.79 15.01
CA ILE A 114 14.41 -28.30 14.23
C ILE A 114 14.90 -28.02 12.82
N SER A 115 14.32 -28.70 11.83
CA SER A 115 14.60 -28.45 10.41
C SER A 115 13.66 -27.36 9.90
N ALA A 116 14.21 -26.28 9.36
CA ALA A 116 13.48 -25.14 8.81
C ALA A 116 13.99 -24.79 7.40
N PHE A 117 14.17 -25.81 6.54
CA PHE A 117 14.67 -25.65 5.18
C PHE A 117 13.64 -25.10 4.18
N GLY A 118 12.36 -25.10 4.55
CA GLY A 118 11.25 -24.67 3.71
C GLY A 118 10.19 -25.76 3.59
N SER A 119 9.28 -25.59 2.65
CA SER A 119 8.18 -26.52 2.37
C SER A 119 8.05 -26.71 0.86
N GLY A 120 7.45 -27.83 0.46
CA GLY A 120 7.24 -28.19 -0.94
C GLY A 120 6.08 -29.18 -1.07
N LEU A 121 5.56 -29.38 -2.28
CA LEU A 121 4.46 -30.30 -2.55
C LEU A 121 5.00 -31.67 -2.98
N GLN A 122 5.16 -32.57 -2.01
CA GLN A 122 5.76 -33.89 -2.23
C GLN A 122 4.76 -35.05 -2.17
N ASP A 123 3.59 -34.82 -1.57
CA ASP A 123 2.57 -35.86 -1.40
C ASP A 123 2.04 -36.33 -2.77
N PRO A 124 2.21 -37.63 -3.12
CA PRO A 124 1.83 -38.14 -4.42
C PRO A 124 0.32 -38.12 -4.65
N ASP A 125 -0.48 -38.36 -3.61
CA ASP A 125 -1.94 -38.42 -3.72
C ASP A 125 -2.52 -37.02 -3.99
N VAL A 126 -1.95 -35.99 -3.36
CA VAL A 126 -2.32 -34.59 -3.63
C VAL A 126 -1.93 -34.20 -5.06
N ARG A 127 -0.77 -34.64 -5.55
CA ARG A 127 -0.35 -34.38 -6.94
C ARG A 127 -1.21 -35.11 -7.96
N GLU A 128 -1.62 -36.35 -7.65
CA GLU A 128 -2.55 -37.11 -8.49
C GLU A 128 -3.92 -36.43 -8.57
N ALA A 129 -4.43 -35.91 -7.44
CA ALA A 129 -5.69 -35.16 -7.40
C ALA A 129 -5.66 -33.86 -8.25
N LEU A 130 -4.47 -33.33 -8.54
CA LEU A 130 -4.24 -32.16 -9.39
C LEU A 130 -4.04 -32.53 -10.87
N SER A 131 -4.05 -33.82 -11.24
CA SER A 131 -3.97 -34.25 -12.63
C SER A 131 -5.17 -33.73 -13.46
N PRO A 132 -4.99 -33.29 -14.73
CA PRO A 132 -3.77 -33.34 -15.54
C PRO A 132 -2.96 -32.03 -15.58
N LEU A 133 -2.84 -31.29 -14.47
CA LEU A 133 -2.02 -30.08 -14.41
C LEU A 133 -0.55 -30.36 -14.75
N LYS A 134 0.08 -29.41 -15.46
CA LYS A 134 1.53 -29.45 -15.73
C LYS A 134 2.30 -28.93 -14.52
N PHE A 135 3.39 -29.60 -14.18
CA PHE A 135 4.30 -29.24 -13.09
C PHE A 135 5.70 -28.91 -13.62
N ARG A 136 6.39 -28.01 -12.94
CA ARG A 136 7.83 -27.75 -13.08
C ARG A 136 8.50 -28.09 -11.75
N GLY A 137 9.12 -29.26 -11.67
CA GLY A 137 9.59 -29.80 -10.38
C GLY A 137 8.40 -30.19 -9.51
N GLU A 138 8.33 -29.65 -8.30
CA GLU A 138 7.28 -29.93 -7.32
C GLU A 138 6.06 -28.99 -7.45
N LEU A 139 6.16 -27.89 -8.21
CA LEU A 139 5.13 -26.86 -8.26
C LEU A 139 4.38 -26.83 -9.60
N PRO A 140 3.08 -26.53 -9.60
CA PRO A 140 2.30 -26.31 -10.82
C PRO A 140 2.87 -25.17 -11.69
N VAL A 141 2.72 -25.28 -13.00
CA VAL A 141 3.03 -24.20 -13.94
C VAL A 141 1.84 -23.26 -14.04
N VAL A 142 2.09 -21.97 -13.80
CA VAL A 142 1.09 -20.90 -13.88
C VAL A 142 1.55 -19.77 -14.80
N ASP A 143 0.59 -19.12 -15.45
CA ASP A 143 0.79 -17.82 -16.08
C ASP A 143 0.86 -16.74 -14.99
N ARG A 144 1.93 -15.96 -14.98
CA ARG A 144 2.20 -14.97 -13.91
C ARG A 144 1.35 -13.70 -14.00
N THR A 145 0.61 -13.51 -15.08
CA THR A 145 -0.26 -12.34 -15.27
C THR A 145 -1.70 -12.66 -14.89
N THR A 146 -2.12 -13.90 -15.11
CA THR A 146 -3.52 -14.35 -14.92
C THR A 146 -3.69 -15.36 -13.79
N MET A 147 -2.59 -15.90 -13.25
CA MET A 147 -2.57 -17.04 -12.33
C MET A 147 -3.23 -18.31 -12.89
N GLN A 148 -3.49 -18.35 -14.19
CA GLN A 148 -4.08 -19.51 -14.85
C GLN A 148 -3.05 -20.62 -14.99
N SER A 149 -3.48 -21.86 -14.70
CA SER A 149 -2.63 -23.04 -14.87
C SER A 149 -2.63 -23.54 -16.32
N SER A 150 -2.09 -24.74 -16.56
CA SER A 150 -2.21 -25.40 -17.86
C SER A 150 -3.64 -25.83 -18.24
N LEU A 151 -4.58 -25.78 -17.30
CA LEU A 151 -6.00 -26.06 -17.53
C LEU A 151 -6.79 -24.75 -17.45
N PRO A 152 -7.56 -24.38 -18.49
CA PRO A 152 -8.21 -23.07 -18.56
C PRO A 152 -9.12 -22.73 -17.36
N GLN A 153 -9.76 -23.75 -16.78
CA GLN A 153 -10.68 -23.59 -15.65
C GLN A 153 -10.00 -23.65 -14.27
N VAL A 154 -8.68 -23.84 -14.20
CA VAL A 154 -7.94 -24.00 -12.93
C VAL A 154 -6.92 -22.87 -12.77
N PHE A 155 -7.01 -22.17 -11.64
CA PHE A 155 -6.15 -21.06 -11.25
C PHE A 155 -5.45 -21.38 -9.94
N ILE A 156 -4.20 -20.92 -9.79
CA ILE A 156 -3.34 -21.30 -8.66
C ILE A 156 -2.60 -20.04 -8.20
N GLY A 157 -2.65 -19.76 -6.91
CA GLY A 157 -2.00 -18.60 -6.28
C GLY A 157 -1.33 -18.96 -4.94
N GLY A 158 -0.55 -18.02 -4.41
CA GLY A 158 0.16 -18.18 -3.14
C GLY A 158 1.41 -19.05 -3.27
N ASP A 159 1.90 -19.59 -2.15
CA ASP A 159 3.13 -20.40 -2.11
C ASP A 159 3.12 -21.55 -3.14
N LEU A 160 1.94 -22.13 -3.40
CA LEU A 160 1.77 -23.22 -4.38
C LEU A 160 2.04 -22.76 -5.82
N ALA A 161 1.80 -21.49 -6.16
CA ALA A 161 2.13 -20.94 -7.46
C ALA A 161 3.67 -20.82 -7.65
N GLY A 162 4.44 -20.85 -6.57
CA GLY A 162 5.90 -20.72 -6.61
C GLY A 162 6.40 -19.34 -7.01
N VAL A 163 5.55 -18.33 -6.86
CA VAL A 163 5.86 -16.92 -7.16
C VAL A 163 5.95 -16.10 -5.88
N ALA A 164 5.00 -16.30 -4.96
CA ALA A 164 4.95 -15.63 -3.67
C ALA A 164 5.94 -16.24 -2.66
N ASN A 165 6.54 -15.38 -1.83
CA ASN A 165 7.28 -15.76 -0.62
C ASN A 165 6.75 -15.04 0.62
N THR A 166 5.73 -14.20 0.46
CA THR A 166 5.15 -13.38 1.51
C THR A 166 3.63 -13.47 1.50
N THR A 167 3.02 -13.12 2.62
CA THR A 167 1.56 -13.07 2.73
C THR A 167 0.95 -12.07 1.75
N VAL A 168 1.57 -10.90 1.56
CA VAL A 168 1.04 -9.85 0.65
C VAL A 168 1.07 -10.30 -0.81
N GLU A 169 2.11 -11.01 -1.23
CA GLU A 169 2.17 -11.60 -2.57
C GLU A 169 1.11 -12.68 -2.75
N SER A 170 0.93 -13.56 -1.76
CA SER A 170 -0.11 -14.59 -1.81
C SER A 170 -1.53 -14.01 -1.89
N VAL A 171 -1.80 -12.93 -1.14
CA VAL A 171 -3.07 -12.19 -1.24
C VAL A 171 -3.22 -11.56 -2.63
N ASN A 172 -2.14 -11.01 -3.19
CA ASN A 172 -2.17 -10.44 -4.53
C ASN A 172 -2.41 -11.50 -5.62
N ASP A 173 -1.80 -12.68 -5.52
CA ASP A 173 -2.06 -13.79 -6.44
C ASP A 173 -3.55 -14.16 -6.43
N GLY A 174 -4.17 -14.25 -5.24
CA GLY A 174 -5.61 -14.46 -5.11
C GLY A 174 -6.44 -13.33 -5.75
N LYS A 175 -6.01 -12.07 -5.59
CA LYS A 175 -6.67 -10.90 -6.19
C LYS A 175 -6.59 -10.91 -7.72
N VAL A 176 -5.44 -11.27 -8.29
CA VAL A 176 -5.24 -11.42 -9.74
C VAL A 176 -6.08 -12.58 -10.27
N ALA A 177 -5.98 -13.74 -9.63
CA ALA A 177 -6.76 -14.92 -9.99
C ALA A 177 -8.26 -14.65 -9.95
N ALA A 178 -8.77 -13.90 -8.97
CA ALA A 178 -10.18 -13.55 -8.88
C ALA A 178 -10.69 -12.81 -10.13
N TRP A 179 -9.89 -11.87 -10.67
CA TRP A 179 -10.25 -11.18 -11.91
C TRP A 179 -10.20 -12.10 -13.13
N SER A 180 -9.18 -12.95 -13.23
CA SER A 180 -9.06 -13.91 -14.34
C SER A 180 -10.13 -15.00 -14.30
N ILE A 181 -10.52 -15.47 -13.11
CA ILE A 181 -11.67 -16.36 -12.89
C ILE A 181 -12.96 -15.65 -13.35
N HIS A 182 -13.16 -14.38 -12.96
CA HIS A 182 -14.31 -13.60 -13.42
C HIS A 182 -14.36 -13.53 -14.95
N CYS A 183 -13.24 -13.17 -15.60
CA CYS A 183 -13.17 -13.11 -17.05
C CYS A 183 -13.50 -14.48 -17.68
N HIS A 184 -12.94 -15.57 -17.14
CA HIS A 184 -13.22 -16.92 -17.62
C HIS A 184 -14.70 -17.30 -17.50
N LEU A 185 -15.33 -17.04 -16.34
CA LEU A 185 -16.74 -17.37 -16.09
C LEU A 185 -17.72 -16.50 -16.89
N GLN A 186 -17.28 -15.34 -17.38
CA GLN A 186 -18.09 -14.42 -18.17
C GLN A 186 -17.74 -14.47 -19.67
N ASP A 187 -16.87 -15.40 -20.09
CA ASP A 187 -16.36 -15.50 -21.46
C ASP A 187 -15.72 -14.18 -21.96
N LEU A 188 -15.09 -13.42 -21.06
CA LEU A 188 -14.33 -12.22 -21.38
C LEU A 188 -12.86 -12.55 -21.69
N PRO A 189 -12.19 -11.77 -22.55
CA PRO A 189 -10.75 -11.87 -22.73
C PRO A 189 -9.98 -11.72 -21.40
N LEU A 190 -8.96 -12.54 -21.16
CA LEU A 190 -8.20 -12.50 -19.90
C LEU A 190 -7.36 -11.22 -19.73
N ASP A 191 -7.16 -10.45 -20.80
CA ASP A 191 -6.53 -9.13 -20.80
C ASP A 191 -7.53 -7.98 -20.63
N THR A 192 -8.80 -8.28 -20.36
CA THR A 192 -9.82 -7.26 -20.04
C THR A 192 -9.35 -6.41 -18.84
N PRO A 193 -9.38 -5.07 -18.94
CA PRO A 193 -8.95 -4.19 -17.86
C PRO A 193 -9.66 -4.50 -16.54
N ALA A 194 -8.86 -4.67 -15.47
CA ALA A 194 -9.38 -5.06 -14.17
C ALA A 194 -10.28 -4.00 -13.54
N ALA A 195 -11.50 -4.39 -13.18
CA ALA A 195 -12.47 -3.56 -12.47
C ALA A 195 -12.89 -4.23 -11.15
N LEU A 196 -11.90 -4.62 -10.33
CA LEU A 196 -12.14 -5.21 -9.02
C LEU A 196 -12.83 -4.18 -8.09
N PRO A 197 -13.88 -4.58 -7.35
CA PRO A 197 -14.57 -3.68 -6.44
C PRO A 197 -13.65 -3.22 -5.32
N LEU A 198 -13.93 -2.03 -4.80
CA LEU A 198 -13.37 -1.56 -3.54
C LEU A 198 -13.97 -2.32 -2.36
N PHE A 199 -13.43 -2.08 -1.17
CA PHE A 199 -14.02 -2.53 0.08
C PHE A 199 -15.10 -1.54 0.53
N TYR A 200 -16.28 -2.04 0.89
CA TYR A 200 -17.41 -1.24 1.33
C TYR A 200 -17.91 -1.71 2.71
N THR A 201 -18.46 -0.78 3.46
CA THR A 201 -19.09 -0.97 4.78
C THR A 201 -20.38 -0.14 4.86
N ASP A 202 -21.16 -0.32 5.92
CA ASP A 202 -22.38 0.48 6.15
C ASP A 202 -22.09 1.99 6.28
N ILE A 203 -20.85 2.39 6.60
CA ILE A 203 -20.44 3.80 6.68
C ILE A 203 -20.53 4.47 5.30
N ASP A 204 -20.26 3.74 4.22
CA ASP A 204 -20.28 4.28 2.85
C ASP A 204 -21.70 4.62 2.38
N SER A 205 -22.73 4.13 3.08
CA SER A 205 -24.14 4.42 2.79
C SER A 205 -24.70 5.62 3.58
N VAL A 206 -23.88 6.28 4.41
CA VAL A 206 -24.30 7.45 5.18
C VAL A 206 -24.52 8.63 4.24
N ASP A 207 -25.73 9.19 4.25
CA ASP A 207 -26.05 10.42 3.53
C ASP A 207 -25.38 11.62 4.20
N ILE A 208 -24.49 12.28 3.46
CA ILE A 208 -23.77 13.48 3.89
C ILE A 208 -24.23 14.73 3.13
N SER A 209 -25.34 14.67 2.41
CA SER A 209 -25.90 15.82 1.70
C SER A 209 -26.46 16.88 2.64
N VAL A 210 -26.55 18.12 2.16
CA VAL A 210 -27.11 19.25 2.91
C VAL A 210 -27.81 20.24 1.98
N GLU A 211 -28.87 20.87 2.46
CA GLU A 211 -29.54 21.98 1.76
C GLU A 211 -29.28 23.29 2.51
N MET A 212 -28.84 24.32 1.77
CA MET A 212 -28.58 25.66 2.33
C MET A 212 -29.00 26.72 1.32
N CYS A 213 -29.77 27.72 1.77
CA CYS A 213 -30.28 28.81 0.91
C CYS A 213 -31.05 28.31 -0.33
N GLY A 214 -31.72 27.15 -0.24
CA GLY A 214 -32.42 26.52 -1.36
C GLY A 214 -31.51 25.79 -2.37
N LEU A 215 -30.20 25.76 -2.13
CA LEU A 215 -29.23 25.00 -2.91
C LEU A 215 -28.97 23.65 -2.23
N LYS A 216 -28.96 22.58 -3.03
CA LYS A 216 -28.67 21.22 -2.57
C LYS A 216 -27.23 20.87 -2.87
N PHE A 217 -26.52 20.41 -1.84
CA PHE A 217 -25.12 20.01 -1.92
C PHE A 217 -25.04 18.50 -1.67
N GLU A 218 -24.40 17.77 -2.58
CA GLU A 218 -24.15 16.31 -2.42
C GLU A 218 -23.30 15.98 -1.18
N ASN A 219 -22.45 16.92 -0.77
CA ASN A 219 -21.65 16.88 0.45
C ASN A 219 -21.29 18.32 0.86
N PRO A 220 -20.97 18.60 2.13
CA PRO A 220 -20.79 19.96 2.63
C PRO A 220 -19.39 20.53 2.35
N PHE A 221 -18.56 19.85 1.55
CA PHE A 221 -17.17 20.22 1.34
C PHE A 221 -17.00 20.95 0.01
N GLY A 222 -16.38 22.12 0.07
CA GLY A 222 -16.13 22.93 -1.12
C GLY A 222 -14.80 23.66 -1.10
N LEU A 223 -14.36 24.05 -2.29
CA LEU A 223 -13.16 24.88 -2.46
C LEU A 223 -13.51 26.36 -2.32
N ALA A 224 -12.83 27.06 -1.41
CA ALA A 224 -12.97 28.50 -1.25
C ALA A 224 -12.39 29.29 -2.44
N SER A 225 -12.75 30.57 -2.55
CA SER A 225 -12.17 31.53 -3.50
C SER A 225 -10.70 31.80 -3.14
N ALA A 226 -9.79 31.03 -3.73
CA ALA A 226 -8.42 30.91 -3.24
C ALA A 226 -7.48 30.31 -4.32
N PRO A 227 -6.17 30.13 -4.04
CA PRO A 227 -5.27 29.50 -5.00
C PRO A 227 -5.74 28.14 -5.58
N PRO A 228 -6.41 27.24 -4.83
CA PRO A 228 -6.97 26.00 -5.38
C PRO A 228 -8.02 26.19 -6.49
N THR A 229 -8.64 27.38 -6.58
CA THR A 229 -9.63 27.72 -7.62
C THR A 229 -9.10 28.75 -8.62
N THR A 230 -7.77 28.85 -8.77
CA THR A 230 -7.10 29.80 -9.70
C THR A 230 -7.52 29.62 -11.17
N SER A 231 -7.97 28.43 -11.57
CA SER A 231 -8.39 28.16 -12.96
C SER A 231 -9.51 27.13 -13.04
N THR A 232 -10.28 27.20 -14.12
CA THR A 232 -11.40 26.29 -14.43
C THR A 232 -10.96 24.83 -14.51
N ALA A 233 -9.77 24.56 -15.04
CA ALA A 233 -9.21 23.21 -15.10
C ALA A 233 -8.92 22.63 -13.70
N MET A 234 -8.64 23.45 -12.69
CA MET A 234 -8.50 22.99 -11.31
C MET A 234 -9.86 22.66 -10.71
N ILE A 235 -10.85 23.52 -10.94
CA ILE A 235 -12.22 23.31 -10.48
C ILE A 235 -12.83 22.03 -11.08
N ARG A 236 -12.67 21.81 -12.39
CA ARG A 236 -13.11 20.59 -13.06
C ARG A 236 -12.56 19.33 -12.39
N ARG A 237 -11.23 19.31 -12.16
CA ARG A 237 -10.59 18.20 -11.46
C ARG A 237 -11.10 18.04 -10.03
N ALA A 238 -11.42 19.12 -9.33
CA ALA A 238 -12.01 19.05 -8.00
C ALA A 238 -13.38 18.34 -8.03
N PHE A 239 -14.25 18.68 -8.99
CA PHE A 239 -15.52 17.99 -9.17
C PHE A 239 -15.36 16.52 -9.56
N GLU A 240 -14.40 16.19 -10.44
CA GLU A 240 -14.04 14.80 -10.78
C GLU A 240 -13.53 14.00 -9.56
N GLN A 241 -12.96 14.69 -8.56
CA GLN A 241 -12.54 14.08 -7.28
C GLN A 241 -13.64 14.08 -6.21
N GLY A 242 -14.85 14.55 -6.51
CA GLY A 242 -16.00 14.48 -5.60
C GLY A 242 -16.21 15.68 -4.67
N TRP A 243 -15.56 16.83 -4.89
CA TRP A 243 -15.91 18.05 -4.15
C TRP A 243 -17.36 18.46 -4.45
N GLY A 244 -18.14 18.81 -3.42
CA GLY A 244 -19.57 19.11 -3.55
C GLY A 244 -19.84 20.49 -4.16
N PHE A 245 -19.00 21.47 -3.86
CA PHE A 245 -19.10 22.81 -4.43
C PHE A 245 -17.75 23.51 -4.58
N VAL A 246 -17.75 24.62 -5.31
CA VAL A 246 -16.59 25.50 -5.44
C VAL A 246 -17.00 26.95 -5.46
N VAL A 247 -16.09 27.80 -5.04
CA VAL A 247 -16.15 29.25 -5.23
C VAL A 247 -15.06 29.64 -6.21
N THR A 248 -15.42 30.32 -7.31
CA THR A 248 -14.42 30.81 -8.28
C THR A 248 -13.44 31.74 -7.58
N LYS A 249 -12.18 31.81 -8.04
CA LYS A 249 -11.30 32.90 -7.60
C LYS A 249 -11.99 34.23 -7.90
N THR A 250 -12.03 35.12 -6.91
CA THR A 250 -12.72 36.41 -7.02
C THR A 250 -12.30 37.12 -8.31
N PHE A 251 -13.25 37.60 -9.10
CA PHE A 251 -12.96 38.35 -10.33
C PHE A 251 -13.74 39.67 -10.35
N GLY A 252 -13.19 40.66 -11.06
CA GLY A 252 -13.78 41.99 -11.23
C GLY A 252 -14.05 42.32 -12.69
N LEU A 253 -14.56 43.51 -12.96
CA LEU A 253 -14.71 44.05 -14.31
C LEU A 253 -13.35 44.29 -14.98
N ASP A 254 -13.31 44.35 -16.31
CA ASP A 254 -12.05 44.53 -17.07
C ASP A 254 -11.29 45.83 -16.70
N LYS A 255 -12.00 46.87 -16.23
CA LYS A 255 -11.41 48.12 -15.74
C LYS A 255 -10.68 47.98 -14.40
N ASP A 256 -10.97 46.92 -13.65
CA ASP A 256 -10.44 46.62 -12.32
C ASP A 256 -9.40 45.48 -12.37
N LEU A 257 -8.82 45.21 -13.54
CA LEU A 257 -7.83 44.15 -13.71
C LEU A 257 -6.59 44.40 -12.85
N VAL A 258 -6.14 43.35 -12.17
CA VAL A 258 -4.99 43.39 -11.26
C VAL A 258 -3.80 42.59 -11.78
N THR A 259 -2.63 42.87 -11.22
CA THR A 259 -1.39 42.10 -11.44
C THR A 259 -0.80 41.72 -10.09
N ASN A 260 -0.58 40.43 -9.86
CA ASN A 260 0.01 39.94 -8.62
C ASN A 260 1.52 40.19 -8.56
N VAL A 261 2.05 40.33 -7.34
CA VAL A 261 3.51 40.37 -7.08
C VAL A 261 4.06 38.98 -6.75
N SER A 262 5.39 38.85 -6.71
CA SER A 262 6.09 37.62 -6.29
C SER A 262 7.34 37.99 -5.48
N PRO A 263 7.60 37.38 -4.31
CA PRO A 263 6.84 36.31 -3.65
C PRO A 263 5.53 36.80 -3.00
N ARG A 264 4.53 35.92 -2.88
CA ARG A 264 3.18 36.31 -2.37
C ARG A 264 2.44 35.31 -1.48
N ILE A 265 2.89 34.06 -1.41
CA ILE A 265 2.33 33.05 -0.49
C ILE A 265 3.49 32.43 0.26
N VAL A 266 3.44 32.45 1.59
CA VAL A 266 4.49 31.92 2.45
C VAL A 266 3.92 31.02 3.53
N ARG A 267 4.71 30.06 4.00
CA ARG A 267 4.35 29.27 5.18
C ARG A 267 4.26 30.16 6.42
N GLY A 268 3.33 29.84 7.30
CA GLY A 268 3.21 30.48 8.60
C GLY A 268 4.34 30.08 9.56
N THR A 269 4.62 30.94 10.53
CA THR A 269 5.57 30.66 11.63
C THR A 269 4.88 30.18 12.91
N THR A 270 3.56 29.99 12.87
CA THR A 270 2.72 29.64 14.04
C THR A 270 3.05 28.30 14.67
N SER A 271 3.63 27.37 13.90
CA SER A 271 4.04 26.04 14.37
C SER A 271 5.56 25.85 14.42
N GLY A 272 6.32 26.95 14.60
CA GLY A 272 7.79 26.93 14.69
C GLY A 272 8.47 26.58 13.36
N TYR A 273 9.65 25.95 13.42
CA TYR A 273 10.47 25.58 12.25
C TYR A 273 10.09 24.21 11.67
N LYS A 274 8.79 23.94 11.54
CA LYS A 274 8.27 22.74 10.87
C LYS A 274 8.03 23.01 9.39
N TYR A 275 8.71 22.25 8.54
CA TYR A 275 8.61 22.31 7.08
C TYR A 275 7.94 21.04 6.54
N GLY A 276 7.51 21.07 5.27
CA GLY A 276 6.83 19.93 4.64
C GLY A 276 5.34 19.87 4.98
N PRO A 277 4.77 18.67 5.26
CA PRO A 277 3.33 18.50 5.42
C PRO A 277 2.77 19.26 6.63
N GLN A 278 1.45 19.48 6.64
CA GLN A 278 0.70 20.01 7.78
C GLN A 278 1.24 21.35 8.30
N GLN A 279 1.44 22.30 7.38
CA GLN A 279 1.78 23.68 7.77
C GLN A 279 0.66 24.27 8.62
N GLY A 280 1.00 24.86 9.78
CA GLY A 280 0.02 25.38 10.72
C GLY A 280 -0.82 26.54 10.19
N CYS A 281 -0.26 27.35 9.29
CA CYS A 281 -1.01 28.31 8.48
C CYS A 281 -0.19 28.74 7.25
N PHE A 282 -0.81 29.59 6.42
CA PHE A 282 -0.17 30.33 5.35
C PHE A 282 -0.49 31.81 5.49
N LEU A 283 0.43 32.66 5.06
CA LEU A 283 0.19 34.08 4.86
C LEU A 283 0.26 34.37 3.36
N ASN A 284 -0.68 35.20 2.87
CA ASN A 284 -0.68 35.62 1.49
C ASN A 284 -0.88 37.14 1.37
N ILE A 285 -0.30 37.69 0.30
CA ILE A 285 -0.54 39.05 -0.21
C ILE A 285 -1.04 38.98 -1.65
N GLU A 286 -1.81 37.93 -1.96
CA GLU A 286 -2.39 37.71 -3.28
C GLU A 286 -3.64 38.56 -3.46
N LEU A 287 -3.84 39.07 -4.67
CA LEU A 287 -5.02 39.86 -5.04
C LEU A 287 -6.15 38.94 -5.54
N ILE A 288 -7.18 39.56 -6.14
CA ILE A 288 -8.20 38.86 -6.92
C ILE A 288 -7.59 38.19 -8.17
N SER A 289 -8.40 37.51 -8.97
CA SER A 289 -7.97 36.82 -10.18
C SER A 289 -7.35 37.78 -11.20
N GLU A 290 -6.20 37.40 -11.77
CA GLU A 290 -5.60 38.08 -12.93
C GLU A 290 -6.29 37.72 -14.25
N LYS A 291 -7.29 36.81 -14.21
CA LYS A 291 -8.08 36.44 -15.38
C LYS A 291 -9.31 37.34 -15.46
N ARG A 292 -9.63 37.77 -16.69
CA ARG A 292 -10.77 38.64 -17.00
C ARG A 292 -12.11 38.03 -16.61
N ALA A 293 -13.13 38.86 -16.42
CA ALA A 293 -14.49 38.40 -16.15
C ALA A 293 -14.98 37.42 -17.22
N GLU A 294 -14.77 37.72 -18.50
CA GLU A 294 -15.21 36.86 -19.62
C GLU A 294 -14.71 35.41 -19.48
N TYR A 295 -13.48 35.22 -19.03
CA TYR A 295 -12.93 33.88 -18.76
C TYR A 295 -13.78 33.14 -17.72
N TRP A 296 -14.09 33.79 -16.60
CA TRP A 296 -14.85 33.17 -15.51
C TRP A 296 -16.31 32.93 -15.89
N LEU A 297 -16.95 33.89 -16.54
CA LEU A 297 -18.34 33.76 -17.00
C LEU A 297 -18.49 32.59 -17.97
N ARG A 298 -17.60 32.49 -18.97
CA ARG A 298 -17.59 31.34 -19.88
C ARG A 298 -17.33 30.03 -19.13
N SER A 299 -16.40 30.06 -18.18
CA SER A 299 -15.99 28.88 -17.40
C SER A 299 -17.11 28.37 -16.50
N ILE A 300 -17.88 29.24 -15.87
CA ILE A 300 -19.03 28.87 -15.04
C ILE A 300 -20.07 28.14 -15.89
N GLY A 301 -20.40 28.69 -17.07
CA GLY A 301 -21.31 28.04 -18.00
C GLY A 301 -20.82 26.66 -18.47
N GLU A 302 -19.52 26.52 -18.76
CA GLU A 302 -18.91 25.23 -19.10
C GLU A 302 -18.95 24.23 -17.93
N LEU A 303 -18.67 24.68 -16.71
CA LEU A 303 -18.69 23.84 -15.51
C LEU A 303 -20.12 23.38 -15.19
N LYS A 304 -21.12 24.25 -15.25
CA LYS A 304 -22.51 23.90 -14.97
C LYS A 304 -23.13 23.02 -16.04
N ARG A 305 -22.71 23.15 -17.29
CA ARG A 305 -23.10 22.22 -18.35
C ARG A 305 -22.55 20.81 -18.09
N ASP A 306 -21.29 20.71 -17.69
CA ASP A 306 -20.62 19.42 -17.54
C ASP A 306 -20.89 18.78 -16.17
N PHE A 307 -21.22 19.59 -15.15
CA PHE A 307 -21.49 19.19 -13.78
C PHE A 307 -22.77 19.88 -13.24
N PRO A 308 -23.96 19.52 -13.74
CA PRO A 308 -25.22 20.22 -13.40
C PRO A 308 -25.58 20.15 -11.91
N GLU A 309 -25.29 19.02 -11.26
CA GLU A 309 -25.57 18.77 -9.84
C GLU A 309 -24.56 19.43 -8.88
N LYS A 310 -23.40 19.87 -9.40
CA LYS A 310 -22.37 20.51 -8.57
C LYS A 310 -22.67 21.99 -8.40
N ILE A 311 -22.45 22.52 -7.20
CA ILE A 311 -22.69 23.94 -6.92
C ILE A 311 -21.46 24.78 -7.30
N VAL A 312 -21.67 25.80 -8.12
CA VAL A 312 -20.67 26.79 -8.53
C VAL A 312 -21.08 28.17 -8.04
N ILE A 313 -20.30 28.71 -7.11
CA ILE A 313 -20.51 30.05 -6.54
C ILE A 313 -19.52 31.02 -7.21
N ALA A 314 -20.04 32.07 -7.84
CA ALA A 314 -19.18 33.10 -8.45
C ALA A 314 -18.76 34.13 -7.39
N SER A 315 -17.47 34.15 -7.05
CA SER A 315 -16.92 35.21 -6.20
C SER A 315 -16.62 36.44 -7.04
N ILE A 316 -17.23 37.58 -6.70
CA ILE A 316 -17.12 38.83 -7.46
C ILE A 316 -16.74 39.99 -6.55
N MET A 317 -16.07 40.99 -7.12
CA MET A 317 -15.67 42.22 -6.42
C MET A 317 -15.71 43.43 -7.34
N CYS A 318 -16.27 44.53 -6.84
CA CYS A 318 -16.22 45.85 -7.48
C CYS A 318 -15.81 46.92 -6.46
N SER A 319 -15.44 48.10 -6.97
CA SER A 319 -15.32 49.32 -6.13
C SER A 319 -16.68 49.72 -5.54
N PHE A 320 -16.71 50.73 -4.66
CA PHE A 320 -17.97 51.24 -4.09
C PHE A 320 -18.78 52.04 -5.13
N ASN A 321 -19.34 51.31 -6.10
CA ASN A 321 -20.11 51.81 -7.21
C ASN A 321 -21.28 50.85 -7.49
N GLU A 322 -22.50 51.35 -7.33
CA GLU A 322 -23.73 50.56 -7.50
C GLU A 322 -23.88 49.95 -8.90
N ALA A 323 -23.54 50.73 -9.94
CA ALA A 323 -23.68 50.30 -11.33
C ALA A 323 -22.74 49.12 -11.64
N ASP A 324 -21.51 49.16 -11.11
CA ASP A 324 -20.52 48.11 -11.30
C ASP A 324 -20.94 46.79 -10.64
N TRP A 325 -21.40 46.86 -9.38
CA TRP A 325 -21.90 45.70 -8.65
C TRP A 325 -23.12 45.08 -9.35
N THR A 326 -24.02 45.93 -9.84
CA THR A 326 -25.21 45.50 -10.59
C THR A 326 -24.80 44.84 -11.91
N GLU A 327 -23.87 45.43 -12.66
CA GLU A 327 -23.40 44.88 -13.93
C GLU A 327 -22.73 43.50 -13.74
N LEU A 328 -21.79 43.39 -12.80
CA LEU A 328 -21.01 42.18 -12.63
C LEU A 328 -21.85 41.03 -12.04
N SER A 329 -22.76 41.33 -11.11
CA SER A 329 -23.66 40.33 -10.52
C SER A 329 -24.63 39.76 -11.56
N ILE A 330 -25.25 40.60 -12.39
CA ILE A 330 -26.14 40.15 -13.48
C ILE A 330 -25.37 39.28 -14.48
N LYS A 331 -24.14 39.67 -14.85
CA LYS A 331 -23.31 38.85 -15.74
C LYS A 331 -22.99 37.49 -15.13
N ALA A 332 -22.62 37.45 -13.85
CA ALA A 332 -22.31 36.21 -13.15
C ALA A 332 -23.54 35.30 -13.01
N GLU A 333 -24.71 35.82 -12.67
CA GLU A 333 -25.98 35.09 -12.67
C GLU A 333 -26.29 34.53 -14.06
N ALA A 334 -26.21 35.37 -15.11
CA ALA A 334 -26.48 34.96 -16.49
C ALA A 334 -25.52 33.88 -17.02
N SER A 335 -24.35 33.70 -16.41
CA SER A 335 -23.43 32.60 -16.73
C SER A 335 -23.89 31.23 -16.22
N GLY A 336 -24.92 31.21 -15.37
CA GLY A 336 -25.46 30.00 -14.76
C GLY A 336 -24.89 29.67 -13.38
N ALA A 337 -24.20 30.62 -12.72
CA ALA A 337 -23.76 30.43 -11.34
C ALA A 337 -24.95 30.14 -10.43
N ASP A 338 -24.81 29.18 -9.51
CA ASP A 338 -25.90 28.82 -8.58
C ASP A 338 -26.08 29.87 -7.47
N ALA A 339 -25.00 30.59 -7.14
CA ALA A 339 -25.00 31.70 -6.21
C ALA A 339 -23.82 32.65 -6.46
N LEU A 340 -23.85 33.79 -5.78
CA LEU A 340 -22.78 34.77 -5.75
C LEU A 340 -22.15 34.83 -4.35
N GLU A 341 -20.83 35.00 -4.31
CA GLU A 341 -20.10 35.40 -3.10
C GLU A 341 -19.58 36.83 -3.32
N LEU A 342 -19.93 37.76 -2.44
CA LEU A 342 -19.49 39.15 -2.55
C LEU A 342 -18.21 39.32 -1.73
N ASN A 343 -17.08 39.51 -2.41
CA ASN A 343 -15.83 39.80 -1.73
C ASN A 343 -15.76 41.29 -1.37
N LEU A 344 -15.74 41.59 -0.07
CA LEU A 344 -15.79 42.95 0.48
C LEU A 344 -14.39 43.50 0.82
N SER A 345 -13.34 43.00 0.15
CA SER A 345 -11.95 43.42 0.39
C SER A 345 -11.54 44.68 -0.38
N CYS A 346 -12.41 45.21 -1.27
CA CYS A 346 -12.13 46.46 -1.97
C CYS A 346 -12.10 47.62 -0.95
N PRO A 347 -11.04 48.46 -0.95
CA PRO A 347 -10.82 49.49 0.07
C PRO A 347 -11.78 50.69 0.00
#